data_AF-A0A944YXU6-F1
#
_entry.id   AF-A0A944YXU6-F1
#
_cell.length_a   1.000
_cell.length_b   1.000
_cell.length_c   1.000
_cell.angle_alpha   90.00
_cell.angle_beta   90.00
_cell.angle_gamma   90.00
#
_symmetry.space_group_name_H-M   'P 1'
#
loop_
_entity.id
_entity.type
_entity.pdbx_description
1 polymer ?
#
loop_
_entity_poly.entity_id
_entity_poly.type
_entity_poly.pdbx_seq_one_letter_code
_entity_poly.pdbx_strand_id
1 'polypeptide(L)'
;MTDDKTHSPYDLENHGLRNLGTVHWNLSQAVLTEHAIRKGEGVLSSHGALVVETGQHTGRSANDKFVVRDESTENEIWWGKVNVPYEPARFEALFARMTDYLEGRELYVQDCFAGADPERRLAVRIVNELAWHSAFARNMFIVGSDAEQASHEPGFTVINAPGFSADPEVDGTNSPTFIILNFSRKLVIIGGTSYAGETKKSIFSVMNYLLPRQGVLSMHASSNIGADDNTAVFFGLSGTGKTTLSADAARTLIGDDEHGWSESGIFNFEGGCYAKVINLSPEQEPEIYQTTRTFGTILENVVLDSETRTVDLDDGSLTENTRASYPIAQIPNATLTGRGGQPNNIIFLTCDAFGVLPPVARLTPEQAMYHFINGYTAKVAGTEKGVTEPSPTFSPCFGGPFLPLHPRQYAQLLGANIEKHGVKVWFINTGWTGGAYGVGKRMAINHTRAIVNAALDGELDDVQTTTDPVFGLSVPVECPGVPAEVLNPRSTWPDAAAYD
;
A
#
# COMPACT_ATOMS: atom_id res chain seq x y z
N MET A 1 -1.17 25.73 -27.13
CA MET A 1 -1.18 24.50 -27.95
C MET A 1 -2.26 23.63 -27.34
N THR A 2 -3.35 23.36 -28.06
CA THR A 2 -4.35 22.37 -27.63
C THR A 2 -3.77 21.01 -27.95
N ASP A 3 -3.19 20.38 -26.93
CA ASP A 3 -2.53 19.09 -27.01
C ASP A 3 -3.62 18.01 -27.00
N ASP A 4 -4.31 17.86 -28.13
CA ASP A 4 -5.35 16.84 -28.29
C ASP A 4 -4.62 15.51 -28.55
N LYS A 5 -4.02 14.96 -27.48
CA LYS A 5 -3.57 13.58 -27.50
C LYS A 5 -4.78 12.72 -27.82
N THR A 6 -4.68 11.87 -28.85
CA THR A 6 -5.67 10.86 -29.16
C THR A 6 -5.94 10.02 -27.91
N HIS A 7 -7.10 10.25 -27.28
CA HIS A 7 -7.56 9.49 -26.13
C HIS A 7 -8.39 8.29 -26.59
N SER A 8 -8.68 7.39 -25.65
CA SER A 8 -9.52 6.23 -25.89
C SER A 8 -10.87 6.60 -26.55
N PRO A 9 -11.37 5.80 -27.51
CA PRO A 9 -12.70 5.98 -28.08
C PRO A 9 -13.83 5.58 -27.12
N TYR A 10 -13.51 4.87 -26.02
CA TYR A 10 -14.45 4.60 -24.95
C TYR A 10 -14.57 5.85 -24.09
N ASP A 11 -15.55 6.71 -24.36
CA ASP A 11 -15.67 8.04 -23.75
C ASP A 11 -16.41 8.04 -22.39
N LEU A 12 -16.43 9.18 -21.69
CA LEU A 12 -16.99 9.36 -20.35
C LEU A 12 -18.51 9.20 -20.27
N GLU A 13 -19.26 9.35 -21.37
CA GLU A 13 -20.69 9.07 -21.39
C GLU A 13 -21.01 7.61 -21.07
N ASN A 14 -20.09 6.68 -21.38
CA ASN A 14 -20.21 5.28 -21.00
C ASN A 14 -20.10 5.07 -19.49
N HIS A 15 -19.55 6.05 -18.77
CA HIS A 15 -19.52 6.10 -17.31
C HIS A 15 -20.64 6.96 -16.73
N GLY A 16 -21.64 7.36 -17.52
CA GLY A 16 -22.77 8.17 -17.04
C GLY A 16 -22.44 9.66 -16.82
N LEU A 17 -21.23 10.11 -17.16
CA LEU A 17 -20.84 11.51 -17.09
C LEU A 17 -21.26 12.22 -18.39
N ARG A 18 -21.99 13.33 -18.26
CA ARG A 18 -22.54 14.07 -19.41
C ARG A 18 -22.41 15.56 -19.19
N ASN A 19 -22.56 16.34 -20.26
CA ASN A 19 -22.59 17.81 -20.20
C ASN A 19 -21.39 18.40 -19.44
N LEU A 20 -20.22 17.76 -19.52
CA LEU A 20 -19.03 18.17 -18.79
C LEU A 20 -18.48 19.50 -19.34
N GLY A 21 -17.69 20.19 -18.52
CA GLY A 21 -16.84 21.27 -18.98
C GLY A 21 -15.65 20.73 -19.77
N THR A 22 -14.48 21.38 -19.66
CA THR A 22 -13.27 20.89 -20.32
C THR A 22 -12.79 19.58 -19.68
N VAL A 23 -12.56 18.55 -20.48
CA VAL A 23 -11.98 17.28 -20.02
C VAL A 23 -10.55 17.18 -20.52
N HIS A 24 -9.61 17.00 -19.59
CA HIS A 24 -8.19 16.87 -19.89
C HIS A 24 -7.75 15.42 -19.79
N TRP A 25 -7.30 14.87 -20.90
CA TRP A 25 -6.93 13.46 -21.00
C TRP A 25 -5.42 13.25 -20.91
N ASN A 26 -5.00 12.32 -20.03
CA ASN A 26 -3.65 11.77 -19.98
C ASN A 26 -2.54 12.83 -19.95
N LEU A 27 -2.81 13.96 -19.28
CA LEU A 27 -1.86 15.06 -19.16
C LEU A 27 -0.56 14.58 -18.50
N SER A 28 0.54 15.21 -18.91
CA SER A 28 1.86 14.95 -18.32
C SER A 28 1.96 15.52 -16.90
N GLN A 29 2.92 15.01 -16.12
CA GLN A 29 3.15 15.51 -14.76
C GLN A 29 3.39 17.03 -14.71
N ALA A 30 4.11 17.56 -15.71
CA ALA A 30 4.40 18.98 -15.76
C ALA A 30 3.13 19.83 -15.95
N VAL A 31 2.27 19.46 -16.90
CA VAL A 31 1.02 20.19 -17.16
C VAL A 31 0.05 20.07 -15.98
N LEU A 32 -0.04 18.89 -15.35
CA LEU A 32 -0.87 18.70 -14.15
C LEU A 32 -0.37 19.55 -12.98
N THR A 33 0.95 19.63 -12.78
CA THR A 33 1.56 20.49 -11.75
C THR A 33 1.25 21.97 -12.00
N GLU A 34 1.35 22.43 -13.25
CA GLU A 34 0.96 23.79 -13.62
C GLU A 34 -0.51 24.07 -13.33
N HIS A 35 -1.41 23.14 -13.66
CA HIS A 35 -2.84 23.27 -13.41
C HIS A 35 -3.13 23.33 -11.91
N ALA A 36 -2.55 22.42 -11.12
CA ALA A 36 -2.71 22.38 -9.67
C ALA A 36 -2.30 23.72 -9.03
N ILE A 37 -1.15 24.28 -9.43
CA ILE A 37 -0.68 25.58 -8.92
C ILE A 37 -1.62 26.73 -9.33
N ARG A 38 -2.00 26.80 -10.62
CA ARG A 38 -2.90 27.87 -11.11
C ARG A 38 -4.27 27.84 -10.42
N LYS A 39 -4.74 26.65 -10.06
CA LYS A 39 -6.02 26.42 -9.37
C LYS A 39 -5.92 26.57 -7.85
N GLY A 40 -4.72 26.78 -7.30
CA GLY A 40 -4.51 26.88 -5.86
C GLY A 40 -4.69 25.55 -5.12
N GLU A 41 -4.55 24.42 -5.81
CA GLU A 41 -4.65 23.07 -5.22
C GLU A 41 -3.37 22.65 -4.48
N GLY A 42 -2.25 23.35 -4.74
CA GLY A 42 -0.96 23.08 -4.12
C GLY A 42 0.08 24.12 -4.51
N VAL A 43 1.28 23.97 -3.96
CA VAL A 43 2.41 24.89 -4.16
C VAL A 43 3.70 24.13 -4.39
N LEU A 44 4.69 24.75 -5.03
CA LEU A 44 6.02 24.13 -5.15
C LEU A 44 6.85 24.33 -3.89
N SER A 45 7.55 23.28 -3.50
CA SER A 45 8.71 23.36 -2.60
C SER A 45 9.90 24.00 -3.30
N SER A 46 10.93 24.38 -2.54
CA SER A 46 12.18 24.96 -3.03
C SER A 46 12.93 24.04 -4.02
N HIS A 47 12.64 22.74 -3.99
CA HIS A 47 13.23 21.73 -4.88
C HIS A 47 12.29 21.26 -6.00
N GLY A 48 11.11 21.85 -6.13
CA GLY A 48 10.19 21.60 -7.23
C GLY A 48 9.21 20.43 -7.04
N ALA A 49 9.18 19.78 -5.87
CA ALA A 49 8.07 18.87 -5.53
C ALA A 49 6.78 19.67 -5.26
N LEU A 50 5.63 19.15 -5.69
CA LEU A 50 4.31 19.73 -5.45
C LEU A 50 3.85 19.38 -4.03
N VAL A 51 3.63 20.37 -3.18
CA VAL A 51 3.12 20.23 -1.82
C VAL A 51 1.62 20.51 -1.81
N VAL A 52 0.83 19.59 -1.25
CA VAL A 52 -0.63 19.66 -1.17
C VAL A 52 -1.11 19.39 0.26
N GLU A 53 -2.26 19.95 0.61
CA GLU A 53 -2.95 19.69 1.87
C GLU A 53 -4.30 19.02 1.62
N THR A 54 -4.64 18.04 2.44
CA THR A 54 -5.87 17.23 2.32
C THR A 54 -6.93 17.58 3.36
N GLY A 55 -6.67 18.63 4.15
CA GLY A 55 -7.58 19.13 5.16
C GLY A 55 -7.85 18.11 6.27
N GLN A 56 -9.13 17.87 6.57
CA GLN A 56 -9.55 17.00 7.67
C GLN A 56 -9.09 15.54 7.50
N HIS A 57 -9.02 15.04 6.25
CA HIS A 57 -8.72 13.64 5.97
C HIS A 57 -7.25 13.48 5.61
N THR A 58 -6.39 13.36 6.63
CA THR A 58 -4.96 13.10 6.44
C THR A 58 -4.62 11.60 6.38
N GLY A 59 -5.60 10.76 6.06
CA GLY A 59 -5.53 9.31 6.17
C GLY A 59 -6.83 8.66 5.72
N ARG A 60 -6.86 7.32 5.68
CA ARG A 60 -8.02 6.56 5.23
C ARG A 60 -9.24 6.76 6.13
N SER A 61 -10.41 6.86 5.50
CA SER A 61 -11.72 6.94 6.16
C SER A 61 -12.35 5.55 6.20
N ALA A 62 -11.77 4.66 7.02
CA ALA A 62 -12.09 3.22 6.98
C ALA A 62 -13.57 2.89 7.24
N ASN A 63 -14.29 3.71 8.00
CA ASN A 63 -15.71 3.53 8.30
C ASN A 63 -16.64 4.04 7.18
N ASP A 64 -16.08 4.72 6.18
CA ASP A 64 -16.79 5.30 5.05
C ASP A 64 -16.55 4.52 3.74
N LYS A 65 -15.93 3.33 3.85
CA LYS A 65 -15.78 2.37 2.76
C LYS A 65 -16.98 1.43 2.70
N PHE A 66 -17.60 1.32 1.53
CA PHE A 66 -18.72 0.43 1.28
C PHE A 66 -18.52 -0.41 0.02
N VAL A 67 -19.23 -1.53 -0.06
CA VAL A 67 -19.29 -2.39 -1.25
C VAL A 67 -20.75 -2.64 -1.59
N VAL A 68 -21.13 -2.37 -2.84
CA VAL A 68 -22.50 -2.63 -3.32
C VAL A 68 -22.80 -4.12 -3.21
N ARG A 69 -23.92 -4.45 -2.56
CA ARG A 69 -24.40 -5.81 -2.34
C ARG A 69 -25.49 -6.13 -3.35
N ASP A 70 -25.11 -6.90 -4.37
CA ASP A 70 -25.95 -7.38 -5.46
C ASP A 70 -25.79 -8.89 -5.65
N GLU A 71 -26.49 -9.47 -6.62
CA GLU A 71 -26.47 -10.91 -6.88
C GLU A 71 -25.05 -11.47 -7.12
N SER A 72 -24.13 -10.67 -7.68
CA SER A 72 -22.77 -11.11 -8.00
C SER A 72 -21.84 -11.11 -6.79
N THR A 73 -22.14 -10.27 -5.79
CA THR A 73 -21.27 -10.02 -4.63
C THR A 73 -21.79 -10.65 -3.34
N GLU A 74 -23.10 -10.89 -3.26
CA GLU A 74 -23.83 -11.42 -2.09
C GLU A 74 -23.10 -12.58 -1.39
N ASN A 75 -22.69 -13.58 -2.15
CA ASN A 75 -22.14 -14.83 -1.63
C ASN A 75 -20.61 -14.92 -1.72
N GLU A 76 -19.95 -13.87 -2.21
CA GLU A 76 -18.51 -13.87 -2.44
C GLU A 76 -17.77 -12.93 -1.49
N ILE A 77 -18.36 -11.75 -1.26
CA ILE A 77 -17.76 -10.73 -0.40
C ILE A 77 -17.83 -11.16 1.06
N TRP A 78 -16.71 -10.97 1.76
CA TRP A 78 -16.61 -11.13 3.20
C TRP A 78 -17.22 -9.91 3.90
N TRP A 79 -18.55 -9.94 4.03
CA TRP A 79 -19.33 -8.88 4.68
C TRP A 79 -18.96 -8.73 6.16
N GLY A 80 -18.84 -7.48 6.60
CA GLY A 80 -18.52 -7.16 7.99
C GLY A 80 -18.15 -5.69 8.17
N LYS A 81 -17.38 -5.39 9.21
CA LYS A 81 -16.94 -4.02 9.51
C LYS A 81 -16.01 -3.42 8.44
N VAL A 82 -15.33 -4.27 7.65
CA VAL A 82 -14.41 -3.84 6.59
C VAL A 82 -15.14 -3.66 5.26
N ASN A 83 -15.98 -4.62 4.89
CA ASN A 83 -16.79 -4.56 3.67
C ASN A 83 -18.23 -4.35 4.10
N VAL A 84 -18.61 -3.09 4.27
CA VAL A 84 -19.96 -2.69 4.69
C VAL A 84 -20.87 -2.77 3.46
N PRO A 85 -22.00 -3.51 3.51
CA PRO A 85 -22.89 -3.64 2.38
C PRO A 85 -23.57 -2.31 2.06
N TYR A 86 -23.65 -1.97 0.77
CA TYR A 86 -24.39 -0.82 0.26
C TYR A 86 -25.51 -1.26 -0.66
N GLU A 87 -26.68 -0.64 -0.54
CA GLU A 87 -27.85 -0.99 -1.33
C GLU A 87 -27.69 -0.51 -2.78
N PRO A 88 -27.94 -1.36 -3.80
CA PRO A 88 -27.83 -0.96 -5.21
C PRO A 88 -28.66 0.29 -5.57
N ALA A 89 -29.90 0.38 -5.07
CA ALA A 89 -30.76 1.54 -5.35
C ALA A 89 -30.20 2.85 -4.77
N ARG A 90 -29.59 2.80 -3.58
CA ARG A 90 -28.93 3.96 -2.96
C ARG A 90 -27.65 4.33 -3.70
N PHE A 91 -26.92 3.34 -4.18
CA PHE A 91 -25.76 3.57 -5.04
C PHE A 91 -26.17 4.36 -6.28
N GLU A 92 -27.19 3.92 -7.00
CA GLU A 92 -27.66 4.60 -8.21
C GLU A 92 -28.14 6.03 -7.92
N ALA A 93 -28.83 6.26 -6.80
CA ALA A 93 -29.28 7.61 -6.41
C ALA A 93 -28.12 8.55 -6.05
N LEU A 94 -27.16 8.09 -5.24
CA LEU A 94 -25.97 8.87 -4.89
C LEU A 94 -25.09 9.12 -6.12
N PHE A 95 -24.93 8.09 -6.96
CA PHE A 95 -24.19 8.17 -8.21
C PHE A 95 -24.78 9.22 -9.15
N ALA A 96 -26.10 9.23 -9.34
CA ALA A 96 -26.78 10.24 -10.17
C ALA A 96 -26.51 11.66 -9.65
N ARG A 97 -26.62 11.89 -8.34
CA ARG A 97 -26.30 13.20 -7.74
C ARG A 97 -24.84 13.60 -7.92
N MET A 98 -23.91 12.64 -7.82
CA MET A 98 -22.49 12.88 -8.04
C MET A 98 -22.22 13.23 -9.51
N THR A 99 -22.84 12.53 -10.47
CA THR A 99 -22.69 12.86 -11.90
C THR A 99 -23.33 14.21 -12.23
N ASP A 100 -24.48 14.54 -11.64
CA ASP A 100 -25.12 15.86 -11.78
C ASP A 100 -24.22 16.98 -11.24
N TYR A 101 -23.55 16.74 -10.10
CA TYR A 101 -22.57 17.67 -9.52
C TYR A 101 -21.39 17.95 -10.47
N LEU A 102 -21.00 16.96 -11.28
CA LEU A 102 -19.88 17.05 -12.21
C LEU A 102 -20.25 17.70 -13.55
N GLU A 103 -21.53 17.89 -13.86
CA GLU A 103 -21.94 18.62 -15.07
C GLU A 103 -21.37 20.05 -15.09
N GLY A 104 -20.89 20.48 -16.26
CA GLY A 104 -20.26 21.78 -16.48
C GLY A 104 -18.88 21.96 -15.83
N ARG A 105 -18.39 21.00 -15.04
CA ARG A 105 -17.08 21.08 -14.39
C ARG A 105 -15.95 20.64 -15.32
N GLU A 106 -14.79 21.20 -15.09
CA GLU A 106 -13.55 20.72 -15.69
C GLU A 106 -13.09 19.44 -14.99
N LEU A 107 -12.69 18.42 -15.76
CA LEU A 107 -12.26 17.11 -15.24
C LEU A 107 -10.90 16.70 -15.79
N TYR A 108 -10.21 15.83 -15.06
CA TYR A 108 -8.93 15.25 -15.43
C TYR A 108 -9.02 13.73 -15.49
N VAL A 109 -8.64 13.14 -16.62
CA VAL A 109 -8.68 11.69 -16.83
C VAL A 109 -7.27 11.13 -16.96
N GLN A 110 -6.99 10.04 -16.25
CA GLN A 110 -5.82 9.19 -16.47
C GLN A 110 -6.27 7.78 -16.83
N ASP A 111 -5.90 7.34 -18.03
CA ASP A 111 -5.98 5.96 -18.48
C ASP A 111 -4.66 5.27 -18.19
N CYS A 112 -4.68 4.37 -17.20
CA CYS A 112 -3.53 3.67 -16.65
C CYS A 112 -3.82 2.17 -16.51
N PHE A 113 -2.85 1.44 -15.97
CA PHE A 113 -2.97 0.03 -15.64
C PHE A 113 -2.63 -0.23 -14.17
N ALA A 114 -3.31 -1.20 -13.57
CA ALA A 114 -2.94 -1.82 -12.31
C ALA A 114 -2.45 -3.24 -12.58
N GLY A 115 -1.18 -3.54 -12.27
CA GLY A 115 -0.52 -4.81 -12.59
C GLY A 115 0.51 -4.67 -13.71
N ALA A 116 1.75 -5.03 -13.42
CA ALA A 116 2.87 -5.00 -14.37
C ALA A 116 2.93 -6.24 -15.28
N ASP A 117 2.26 -7.34 -14.93
CA ASP A 117 2.10 -8.50 -15.80
C ASP A 117 1.03 -8.22 -16.86
N PRO A 118 1.37 -8.12 -18.16
CA PRO A 118 0.41 -7.78 -19.22
C PRO A 118 -0.76 -8.76 -19.35
N GLU A 119 -0.60 -10.02 -18.93
CA GLU A 119 -1.67 -11.02 -18.98
C GLU A 119 -2.68 -10.88 -17.84
N ARG A 120 -2.29 -10.21 -16.75
CA ARG A 120 -3.07 -10.10 -15.51
C ARG A 120 -3.44 -8.66 -15.14
N ARG A 121 -2.90 -7.67 -15.86
CA ARG A 121 -3.15 -6.26 -15.58
C ARG A 121 -4.60 -5.86 -15.83
N LEU A 122 -5.05 -4.91 -15.03
CA LEU A 122 -6.35 -4.28 -15.16
C LEU A 122 -6.17 -2.90 -15.80
N ALA A 123 -6.86 -2.65 -16.91
CA ALA A 123 -7.00 -1.29 -17.44
C ALA A 123 -7.89 -0.47 -16.50
N VAL A 124 -7.35 0.60 -15.92
CA VAL A 124 -8.05 1.45 -14.96
C VAL A 124 -8.16 2.87 -15.52
N ARG A 125 -9.37 3.41 -15.53
CA ARG A 125 -9.59 4.84 -15.80
C ARG A 125 -9.84 5.58 -14.49
N ILE A 126 -9.16 6.69 -14.29
CA ILE A 126 -9.32 7.52 -13.09
C ILE A 126 -9.75 8.91 -13.53
N VAL A 127 -10.99 9.26 -13.19
CA VAL A 127 -11.61 10.55 -13.46
C VAL A 127 -11.55 11.38 -12.18
N ASN A 128 -10.90 12.53 -12.23
CA ASN A 128 -10.64 13.38 -11.07
C ASN A 128 -11.20 14.78 -11.27
N GLU A 129 -11.77 15.34 -10.21
CA GLU A 129 -12.14 16.76 -10.14
C GLU A 129 -10.90 17.66 -10.04
N LEU A 130 -9.85 17.23 -9.34
CA LEU A 130 -8.63 18.01 -9.08
C LEU A 130 -7.46 17.58 -9.97
N ALA A 131 -6.63 18.54 -10.38
CA ALA A 131 -5.45 18.28 -11.21
C ALA A 131 -4.39 17.50 -10.44
N TRP A 132 -4.16 17.81 -9.16
CA TRP A 132 -3.16 17.10 -8.36
C TRP A 132 -3.54 15.63 -8.07
N HIS A 133 -4.83 15.30 -7.97
CA HIS A 133 -5.27 13.89 -7.87
C HIS A 133 -4.99 13.11 -9.15
N SER A 134 -5.11 13.75 -10.31
CA SER A 134 -4.69 13.18 -11.59
C SER A 134 -3.17 13.02 -11.67
N ALA A 135 -2.40 13.97 -11.11
CA ALA A 135 -0.94 13.82 -10.96
C ALA A 135 -0.58 12.64 -10.04
N PHE A 136 -1.31 12.46 -8.93
CA PHE A 136 -1.13 11.32 -8.04
C PHE A 136 -1.42 10.00 -8.76
N ALA A 137 -2.55 9.90 -9.47
CA ALA A 137 -2.90 8.72 -10.25
C ALA A 137 -1.81 8.37 -11.27
N ARG A 138 -1.27 9.38 -11.96
CA ARG A 138 -0.17 9.20 -12.91
C ARG A 138 1.13 8.72 -12.27
N ASN A 139 1.40 9.10 -11.01
CA ASN A 139 2.54 8.58 -10.27
C ASN A 139 2.31 7.13 -9.82
N MET A 140 1.12 6.82 -9.30
CA MET A 140 0.86 5.54 -8.63
C MET A 140 0.54 4.39 -9.58
N PHE A 141 -0.10 4.64 -10.70
CA PHE A 141 -0.51 3.58 -11.64
C PHE A 141 0.45 3.50 -12.83
N ILE A 142 0.43 2.37 -13.52
CA ILE A 142 1.33 2.11 -14.65
C ILE A 142 0.78 2.85 -15.87
N VAL A 143 1.55 3.80 -16.37
CA VAL A 143 1.21 4.54 -17.60
C VAL A 143 1.59 3.68 -18.81
N GLY A 144 0.61 3.42 -19.68
CA GLY A 144 0.85 2.72 -20.94
C GLY A 144 1.56 3.57 -21.99
N SER A 145 2.00 2.92 -23.07
CA SER A 145 2.43 3.60 -24.29
C SER A 145 1.29 4.39 -24.94
N ASP A 146 1.61 5.36 -25.80
CA ASP A 146 0.59 6.16 -26.50
C ASP A 146 -0.40 5.28 -27.29
N ALA A 147 0.05 4.15 -27.85
CA ALA A 147 -0.80 3.19 -28.55
C ALA A 147 -1.78 2.46 -27.60
N GLU A 148 -1.32 2.08 -26.42
CA GLU A 148 -2.17 1.47 -25.38
C GLU A 148 -3.18 2.48 -24.84
N GLN A 149 -2.80 3.76 -24.72
CA GLN A 149 -3.72 4.83 -24.31
C GLN A 149 -4.79 5.11 -25.37
N ALA A 150 -4.40 5.15 -26.64
CA ALA A 150 -5.33 5.37 -27.76
C ALA A 150 -6.34 4.21 -27.96
N SER A 151 -6.04 3.02 -27.43
CA SER A 151 -6.89 1.83 -27.51
C SER A 151 -7.41 1.37 -26.14
N HIS A 152 -7.27 2.21 -25.11
CA HIS A 152 -7.60 1.84 -23.73
C HIS A 152 -9.10 1.58 -23.55
N GLU A 153 -9.47 0.43 -23.01
CA GLU A 153 -10.84 0.12 -22.61
C GLU A 153 -10.84 -0.18 -21.11
N PRO A 154 -11.48 0.65 -20.26
CA PRO A 154 -11.38 0.50 -18.82
C PRO A 154 -12.08 -0.78 -18.35
N GLY A 155 -11.30 -1.65 -17.70
CA GLY A 155 -11.82 -2.79 -16.94
C GLY A 155 -12.36 -2.39 -15.57
N PHE A 156 -11.97 -1.22 -15.07
CA PHE A 156 -12.55 -0.56 -13.90
C PHE A 156 -12.39 0.96 -14.01
N THR A 157 -13.30 1.71 -13.40
CA THR A 157 -13.26 3.17 -13.37
C THR A 157 -13.32 3.68 -11.94
N VAL A 158 -12.53 4.71 -11.62
CA VAL A 158 -12.64 5.48 -10.39
C VAL A 158 -13.13 6.87 -10.75
N ILE A 159 -14.17 7.34 -10.08
CA ILE A 159 -14.60 8.74 -10.13
C ILE A 159 -14.32 9.35 -8.77
N ASN A 160 -13.39 10.29 -8.72
CA ASN A 160 -12.93 10.96 -7.52
C ASN A 160 -13.32 12.44 -7.56
N ALA A 161 -14.36 12.80 -6.78
CA ALA A 161 -14.87 14.16 -6.68
C ALA A 161 -14.87 14.60 -5.20
N PRO A 162 -13.70 14.96 -4.63
CA PRO A 162 -13.57 15.36 -3.23
C PRO A 162 -14.50 16.52 -2.84
N GLY A 163 -14.90 17.38 -3.79
CA GLY A 163 -15.82 18.49 -3.53
C GLY A 163 -17.30 18.08 -3.39
N PHE A 164 -17.66 16.86 -3.78
CA PHE A 164 -19.00 16.31 -3.59
C PHE A 164 -19.08 15.52 -2.28
N SER A 165 -20.15 15.71 -1.52
CA SER A 165 -20.38 15.03 -0.24
C SER A 165 -21.73 14.33 -0.22
N ALA A 166 -21.77 13.17 0.43
CA ALA A 166 -23.01 12.48 0.72
C ALA A 166 -23.81 13.21 1.81
N ASP A 167 -25.11 12.99 1.83
CA ASP A 167 -26.01 13.25 2.95
C ASP A 167 -26.20 11.92 3.69
N PRO A 168 -25.66 11.75 4.92
CA PRO A 168 -25.72 10.48 5.63
C PRO A 168 -27.13 9.94 5.86
N GLU A 169 -28.12 10.82 6.08
CA GLU A 169 -29.49 10.41 6.35
C GLU A 169 -30.17 9.91 5.08
N VAL A 170 -29.90 10.56 3.94
CA VAL A 170 -30.52 10.23 2.64
C VAL A 170 -29.80 9.07 1.96
N ASP A 171 -28.47 9.12 1.92
CA ASP A 171 -27.64 8.18 1.18
C ASP A 171 -27.36 6.91 1.99
N GLY A 172 -27.46 6.98 3.33
CA GLY A 172 -27.15 5.87 4.22
C GLY A 172 -25.65 5.61 4.36
N THR A 173 -24.84 6.66 4.21
CA THR A 173 -23.41 6.63 4.51
C THR A 173 -23.19 6.89 6.02
N ASN A 174 -21.98 6.61 6.51
CA ASN A 174 -21.61 6.85 7.90
C ASN A 174 -21.31 8.34 8.17
N SER A 175 -20.80 9.03 7.15
CA SER A 175 -20.49 10.47 7.17
C SER A 175 -20.69 11.06 5.77
N PRO A 176 -20.47 12.38 5.57
CA PRO A 176 -20.49 12.97 4.23
C PRO A 176 -19.41 12.41 3.29
N THR A 177 -18.37 11.76 3.83
CA THR A 177 -17.35 11.04 3.09
C THR A 177 -17.87 9.67 2.65
N PHE A 178 -17.48 9.22 1.46
CA PHE A 178 -17.78 7.87 0.99
C PHE A 178 -16.73 7.35 0.00
N ILE A 179 -16.48 6.05 0.07
CA ILE A 179 -15.69 5.27 -0.88
C ILE A 179 -16.49 4.02 -1.20
N ILE A 180 -17.18 3.99 -2.33
CA ILE A 180 -18.12 2.89 -2.64
C ILE A 180 -17.63 2.12 -3.85
N LEU A 181 -17.39 0.82 -3.66
CA LEU A 181 -17.01 -0.12 -4.72
C LEU A 181 -18.25 -0.82 -5.25
N ASN A 182 -18.42 -0.83 -6.57
CA ASN A 182 -19.46 -1.58 -7.26
C ASN A 182 -18.79 -2.50 -8.30
N PHE A 183 -18.65 -3.78 -7.94
CA PHE A 183 -17.97 -4.78 -8.78
C PHE A 183 -18.75 -5.10 -10.05
N SER A 184 -20.10 -5.14 -9.99
CA SER A 184 -20.94 -5.36 -11.17
C SER A 184 -20.83 -4.25 -12.20
N ARG A 185 -20.80 -2.99 -11.74
CA ARG A 185 -20.63 -1.81 -12.60
C ARG A 185 -19.16 -1.50 -12.93
N LYS A 186 -18.22 -2.24 -12.34
CA LYS A 186 -16.78 -2.00 -12.46
C LYS A 186 -16.40 -0.55 -12.13
N LEU A 187 -16.97 -0.02 -11.05
CA LEU A 187 -16.91 1.39 -10.69
C LEU A 187 -16.55 1.58 -9.21
N VAL A 188 -15.67 2.52 -8.93
CA VAL A 188 -15.46 3.11 -7.60
C VAL A 188 -15.90 4.57 -7.65
N ILE A 189 -16.67 5.01 -6.66
CA ILE A 189 -16.95 6.44 -6.43
C ILE A 189 -16.37 6.90 -5.10
N ILE A 190 -15.72 8.06 -5.12
CA ILE A 190 -15.06 8.68 -3.96
C ILE A 190 -15.54 10.12 -3.85
N GLY A 191 -16.01 10.51 -2.67
CA GLY A 191 -16.44 11.87 -2.36
C GLY A 191 -16.20 12.24 -0.89
N GLY A 192 -16.14 13.53 -0.61
CA GLY A 192 -15.99 14.09 0.73
C GLY A 192 -14.63 13.83 1.39
N THR A 193 -13.62 13.45 0.62
CA THR A 193 -12.23 13.26 1.10
C THR A 193 -11.24 13.60 0.00
N SER A 194 -10.21 14.36 0.36
CA SER A 194 -9.09 14.69 -0.53
C SER A 194 -7.89 13.74 -0.35
N TYR A 195 -7.94 12.78 0.58
CA TYR A 195 -6.83 11.86 0.83
C TYR A 195 -6.55 10.98 -0.39
N ALA A 196 -5.38 11.11 -1.00
CA ALA A 196 -5.07 10.42 -2.27
C ALA A 196 -5.00 8.90 -2.13
N GLY A 197 -4.68 8.42 -0.93
CA GLY A 197 -4.61 6.99 -0.63
C GLY A 197 -5.94 6.24 -0.81
N GLU A 198 -7.10 6.91 -0.87
CA GLU A 198 -8.37 6.25 -1.16
C GLU A 198 -8.41 5.69 -2.59
N THR A 199 -7.96 6.46 -3.58
CA THR A 199 -7.88 6.02 -4.99
C THR A 199 -6.93 4.83 -5.15
N LYS A 200 -5.75 4.88 -4.50
CA LYS A 200 -4.79 3.75 -4.49
C LYS A 200 -5.45 2.49 -3.90
N LYS A 201 -5.96 2.60 -2.66
CA LYS A 201 -6.43 1.44 -1.90
C LYS A 201 -7.79 0.90 -2.36
N SER A 202 -8.61 1.70 -3.04
CA SER A 202 -9.81 1.20 -3.70
C SER A 202 -9.46 0.28 -4.87
N ILE A 203 -8.49 0.65 -5.71
CA ILE A 203 -8.00 -0.22 -6.78
C ILE A 203 -7.28 -1.45 -6.22
N PHE A 204 -6.51 -1.31 -5.14
CA PHE A 204 -5.94 -2.48 -4.47
C PHE A 204 -7.02 -3.45 -3.98
N SER A 205 -8.13 -2.94 -3.43
CA SER A 205 -9.28 -3.76 -3.05
C SER A 205 -9.89 -4.46 -4.27
N VAL A 206 -9.96 -3.77 -5.42
CA VAL A 206 -10.40 -4.39 -6.68
C VAL A 206 -9.48 -5.52 -7.11
N MET A 207 -8.17 -5.33 -7.08
CA MET A 207 -7.19 -6.38 -7.41
C MET A 207 -7.28 -7.57 -6.44
N ASN A 208 -7.48 -7.31 -5.14
CA ASN A 208 -7.72 -8.33 -4.13
C ASN A 208 -9.01 -9.13 -4.35
N TYR A 209 -9.99 -8.62 -5.09
CA TYR A 209 -11.18 -9.38 -5.48
C TYR A 209 -10.95 -10.17 -6.77
N LEU A 210 -10.39 -9.53 -7.80
CA LEU A 210 -10.30 -10.10 -9.14
C LEU A 210 -9.22 -11.18 -9.27
N LEU A 211 -8.02 -10.96 -8.71
CA LEU A 211 -6.88 -11.84 -8.95
C LEU A 211 -6.97 -13.22 -8.27
N PRO A 212 -7.44 -13.34 -7.01
CA PRO A 212 -7.62 -14.65 -6.40
C PRO A 212 -8.55 -15.57 -7.18
N ARG A 213 -9.57 -15.01 -7.84
CA ARG A 213 -10.51 -15.74 -8.72
C ARG A 213 -9.84 -16.30 -9.97
N GLN A 214 -8.65 -15.79 -10.30
CA GLN A 214 -7.82 -16.24 -11.42
C GLN A 214 -6.60 -17.06 -10.94
N GLY A 215 -6.59 -17.49 -9.68
CA GLY A 215 -5.49 -18.25 -9.08
C GLY A 215 -4.23 -17.44 -8.79
N VAL A 216 -4.32 -16.10 -8.77
CA VAL A 216 -3.18 -15.22 -8.46
C VAL A 216 -3.33 -14.70 -7.04
N LEU A 217 -2.29 -14.89 -6.21
CA LEU A 217 -2.27 -14.32 -4.87
C LEU A 217 -2.01 -12.82 -4.96
N SER A 218 -2.97 -12.01 -4.55
CA SER A 218 -2.76 -10.58 -4.31
C SER A 218 -2.21 -10.34 -2.90
N MET A 219 -1.19 -9.50 -2.79
CA MET A 219 -0.38 -9.34 -1.58
C MET A 219 -0.21 -7.87 -1.23
N HIS A 220 -0.33 -7.56 0.07
CA HIS A 220 0.07 -6.29 0.65
C HIS A 220 1.49 -6.43 1.22
N ALA A 221 2.47 -6.26 0.36
CA ALA A 221 3.86 -6.56 0.62
C ALA A 221 4.78 -5.67 -0.23
N SER A 222 6.04 -5.52 0.18
CA SER A 222 7.08 -5.03 -0.71
C SER A 222 7.80 -6.22 -1.33
N SER A 223 8.51 -5.99 -2.44
CA SER A 223 9.30 -7.04 -3.07
C SER A 223 10.54 -6.47 -3.74
N ASN A 224 11.63 -7.25 -3.72
CA ASN A 224 12.90 -6.90 -4.36
C ASN A 224 13.64 -8.16 -4.88
N ILE A 225 14.67 -7.93 -5.69
CA ILE A 225 15.46 -8.94 -6.40
C ILE A 225 16.93 -8.82 -5.99
N GLY A 226 17.55 -9.95 -5.60
CA GLY A 226 18.98 -10.01 -5.30
C GLY A 226 19.84 -10.22 -6.55
N ALA A 227 21.17 -10.26 -6.38
CA ALA A 227 22.13 -10.41 -7.49
C ALA A 227 21.93 -11.70 -8.33
N ASP A 228 21.38 -12.76 -7.74
CA ASP A 228 21.13 -14.06 -8.39
C ASP A 228 19.67 -14.20 -8.91
N ASP A 229 18.98 -13.09 -9.19
CA ASP A 229 17.55 -13.04 -9.53
C ASP A 229 16.62 -13.60 -8.42
N ASN A 230 17.15 -13.84 -7.22
CA ASN A 230 16.42 -14.32 -6.06
C ASN A 230 15.42 -13.26 -5.59
N THR A 231 14.14 -13.53 -5.83
CA THR A 231 13.04 -12.63 -5.45
C THR A 231 12.64 -12.84 -3.99
N ALA A 232 12.43 -11.75 -3.27
CA ALA A 232 11.97 -11.75 -1.89
C ALA A 232 10.68 -10.94 -1.74
N VAL A 233 9.78 -11.38 -0.85
CA VAL A 233 8.53 -10.68 -0.53
C VAL A 233 8.49 -10.38 0.96
N PHE A 234 8.18 -9.14 1.33
CA PHE A 234 8.13 -8.70 2.73
C PHE A 234 6.71 -8.26 3.08
N PHE A 235 6.03 -9.03 3.91
CA PHE A 235 4.76 -8.62 4.50
C PHE A 235 5.00 -7.88 5.81
N GLY A 236 4.17 -6.88 6.08
CA GLY A 236 4.25 -6.13 7.32
C GLY A 236 3.30 -4.94 7.31
N LEU A 237 2.71 -4.66 8.48
CA LEU A 237 1.88 -3.46 8.67
C LEU A 237 2.75 -2.19 8.71
N SER A 238 2.09 -1.03 8.76
CA SER A 238 2.80 0.24 8.90
C SER A 238 3.65 0.24 10.18
N GLY A 239 4.89 0.73 10.09
CA GLY A 239 5.81 0.83 11.22
C GLY A 239 6.61 -0.44 11.56
N THR A 240 6.37 -1.57 10.87
CA THR A 240 7.14 -2.81 11.08
C THR A 240 8.47 -2.87 10.32
N GLY A 241 8.80 -1.85 9.52
CA GLY A 241 10.06 -1.74 8.78
C GLY A 241 10.03 -2.26 7.34
N LYS A 242 8.85 -2.54 6.77
CA LYS A 242 8.70 -3.06 5.39
C LYS A 242 9.48 -2.26 4.36
N THR A 243 9.20 -0.95 4.25
CA THR A 243 9.86 -0.06 3.28
C THR A 243 11.38 0.02 3.53
N THR A 244 11.79 0.25 4.77
CA THR A 244 13.20 0.37 5.19
C THR A 244 14.01 -0.91 4.93
N LEU A 245 13.40 -2.09 5.06
CA LEU A 245 14.07 -3.38 4.85
C LEU A 245 14.00 -3.85 3.39
N SER A 246 13.03 -3.38 2.60
CA SER A 246 12.99 -3.67 1.16
C SER A 246 13.86 -2.74 0.32
N ALA A 247 14.11 -1.52 0.81
CA ALA A 247 14.99 -0.54 0.18
C ALA A 247 16.46 -0.80 0.54
N ASP A 248 16.96 -1.99 0.16
CA ASP A 248 18.37 -2.35 0.27
C ASP A 248 19.09 -1.94 -1.02
N ALA A 249 20.16 -1.15 -0.90
CA ALA A 249 20.97 -0.72 -2.04
C ALA A 249 21.61 -1.90 -2.81
N ALA A 250 21.73 -3.08 -2.20
CA ALA A 250 22.22 -4.29 -2.85
C ALA A 250 21.13 -5.05 -3.64
N ARG A 251 19.85 -4.64 -3.56
CA ARG A 251 18.71 -5.36 -4.13
C ARG A 251 17.81 -4.46 -4.96
N THR A 252 17.43 -4.92 -6.14
CA THR A 252 16.58 -4.17 -7.06
C THR A 252 15.12 -4.18 -6.59
N LEU A 253 14.54 -3.02 -6.32
CA LEU A 253 13.15 -2.88 -5.88
C LEU A 253 12.18 -3.28 -7.01
N ILE A 254 11.21 -4.16 -6.72
CA ILE A 254 10.07 -4.45 -7.61
C ILE A 254 8.91 -3.48 -7.34
N GLY A 255 8.62 -3.26 -6.06
CA GLY A 255 7.59 -2.33 -5.57
C GLY A 255 7.54 -2.32 -4.05
N ASP A 256 6.92 -1.29 -3.47
CA ASP A 256 6.95 -1.03 -2.02
C ASP A 256 5.73 -1.56 -1.24
N ASP A 257 4.61 -1.88 -1.91
CA ASP A 257 3.35 -2.07 -1.19
C ASP A 257 2.36 -3.10 -1.75
N GLU A 258 2.21 -3.24 -3.08
CA GLU A 258 1.14 -4.07 -3.68
C GLU A 258 1.65 -4.95 -4.82
N HIS A 259 1.54 -6.28 -4.66
CA HIS A 259 2.02 -7.25 -5.66
C HIS A 259 1.04 -8.38 -5.92
N GLY A 260 1.18 -8.98 -7.09
CA GLY A 260 0.58 -10.26 -7.44
C GLY A 260 1.65 -11.34 -7.52
N TRP A 261 1.30 -12.55 -7.10
CA TRP A 261 2.10 -13.75 -7.31
C TRP A 261 1.32 -14.73 -8.19
N SER A 262 1.76 -14.83 -9.45
CA SER A 262 1.21 -15.72 -10.46
C SER A 262 2.18 -16.87 -10.77
N GLU A 263 1.81 -17.71 -11.74
CA GLU A 263 2.70 -18.76 -12.25
C GLU A 263 3.95 -18.20 -12.94
N SER A 264 3.91 -16.94 -13.41
CA SER A 264 5.04 -16.27 -14.06
C SER A 264 5.99 -15.59 -13.07
N GLY A 265 5.60 -15.47 -11.80
CA GLY A 265 6.40 -14.86 -10.73
C GLY A 265 5.68 -13.71 -10.02
N ILE A 266 6.47 -12.77 -9.51
CA ILE A 266 5.99 -11.59 -8.79
C ILE A 266 5.84 -10.41 -9.75
N PHE A 267 4.75 -9.65 -9.61
CA PHE A 267 4.57 -8.41 -10.35
C PHE A 267 3.95 -7.32 -9.47
N ASN A 268 4.48 -6.11 -9.59
CA ASN A 268 3.96 -4.92 -8.92
C ASN A 268 2.60 -4.54 -9.52
N PHE A 269 1.67 -4.06 -8.71
CA PHE A 269 0.44 -3.46 -9.21
C PHE A 269 0.62 -2.01 -9.64
N GLU A 270 1.64 -1.36 -9.11
CA GLU A 270 1.81 0.08 -9.13
C GLU A 270 2.93 0.51 -10.09
N GLY A 271 2.85 1.75 -10.57
CA GLY A 271 3.90 2.44 -11.34
C GLY A 271 4.73 3.41 -10.49
N GLY A 272 4.47 3.47 -9.18
CA GLY A 272 5.10 4.39 -8.24
C GLY A 272 5.03 3.92 -6.81
N CYS A 273 5.47 4.79 -5.90
CA CYS A 273 5.47 4.54 -4.46
C CYS A 273 4.72 5.66 -3.73
N TYR A 274 4.19 5.34 -2.56
CA TYR A 274 3.46 6.29 -1.69
C TYR A 274 4.02 6.25 -0.26
N ALA A 275 5.28 6.66 -0.15
CA ALA A 275 6.08 6.53 1.05
C ALA A 275 5.59 7.44 2.18
N LYS A 276 5.78 6.99 3.43
CA LYS A 276 5.65 7.85 4.62
C LYS A 276 6.94 8.65 4.77
N VAL A 277 6.84 9.97 5.00
CA VAL A 277 8.03 10.85 5.00
C VAL A 277 8.27 11.61 6.30
N ILE A 278 7.45 11.38 7.34
CA ILE A 278 7.70 11.96 8.67
C ILE A 278 9.02 11.42 9.25
N ASN A 279 9.88 12.31 9.74
CA ASN A 279 11.22 12.04 10.25
C ASN A 279 12.16 11.32 9.24
N LEU A 280 11.89 11.46 7.95
CA LEU A 280 12.72 10.87 6.90
C LEU A 280 14.06 11.61 6.83
N SER A 281 15.16 10.86 6.91
CA SER A 281 16.52 11.41 6.88
C SER A 281 17.35 10.84 5.72
N PRO A 282 18.24 11.66 5.13
CA PRO A 282 19.13 11.20 4.06
C PRO A 282 20.12 10.12 4.53
N GLU A 283 20.43 10.05 5.82
CA GLU A 283 21.34 9.04 6.38
C GLU A 283 20.68 7.66 6.47
N GLN A 284 19.38 7.60 6.77
CA GLN A 284 18.67 6.33 6.98
C GLN A 284 18.09 5.77 5.67
N GLU A 285 17.50 6.63 4.85
CA GLU A 285 16.78 6.26 3.62
C GLU A 285 17.09 7.26 2.47
N PRO A 286 18.34 7.29 1.97
CA PRO A 286 18.82 8.31 1.03
C PRO A 286 18.02 8.37 -0.28
N GLU A 287 17.66 7.22 -0.84
CA GLU A 287 16.93 7.14 -2.11
C GLU A 287 15.52 7.73 -1.98
N ILE A 288 14.80 7.38 -0.91
CA ILE A 288 13.45 7.91 -0.63
C ILE A 288 13.54 9.40 -0.29
N TYR A 289 14.53 9.81 0.52
CA TYR A 289 14.75 11.23 0.85
C TYR A 289 14.95 12.07 -0.41
N GLN A 290 15.71 11.59 -1.40
CA GLN A 290 15.96 12.30 -2.65
C GLN A 290 14.67 12.52 -3.46
N THR A 291 13.69 11.63 -3.38
CA THR A 291 12.39 11.81 -4.07
C THR A 291 11.65 13.06 -3.57
N THR A 292 11.79 13.43 -2.29
CA THR A 292 11.17 14.64 -1.72
C THR A 292 11.72 15.94 -2.31
N ARG A 293 12.86 15.84 -3.00
CA ARG A 293 13.60 16.97 -3.59
C ARG A 293 13.63 16.90 -5.12
N THR A 294 12.65 16.19 -5.71
CA THR A 294 12.62 15.91 -7.15
C THR A 294 11.29 16.36 -7.75
N PHE A 295 11.34 17.01 -8.91
CA PHE A 295 10.15 17.41 -9.66
C PHE A 295 9.30 16.20 -10.06
N GLY A 296 7.98 16.36 -10.01
CA GLY A 296 7.00 15.29 -10.27
C GLY A 296 6.64 14.48 -9.02
N THR A 297 7.33 14.69 -7.89
CA THR A 297 6.90 14.20 -6.58
C THR A 297 5.79 15.07 -6.02
N ILE A 298 4.80 14.42 -5.40
CA ILE A 298 3.74 15.08 -4.63
C ILE A 298 3.99 14.81 -3.14
N LEU A 299 4.13 15.86 -2.35
CA LEU A 299 4.26 15.82 -0.90
C LEU A 299 2.92 16.19 -0.27
N GLU A 300 2.28 15.22 0.38
CA GLU A 300 0.95 15.36 0.95
C GLU A 300 1.05 15.64 2.46
N ASN A 301 0.48 16.77 2.88
CA ASN A 301 0.44 17.26 4.26
C ASN A 301 1.81 17.48 4.93
N VAL A 302 2.86 17.69 4.14
CA VAL A 302 4.19 18.05 4.64
C VAL A 302 4.24 19.54 4.93
N VAL A 303 4.81 19.94 6.07
CA VAL A 303 4.93 21.35 6.43
C VAL A 303 5.98 22.04 5.56
N LEU A 304 5.64 23.23 5.10
CA LEU A 304 6.45 24.04 4.22
C LEU A 304 6.68 25.42 4.82
N ASP A 305 7.93 25.86 4.90
CA ASP A 305 8.24 27.24 5.26
C ASP A 305 7.67 28.19 4.19
N SER A 306 6.84 29.15 4.64
CA SER A 306 6.03 29.97 3.74
C SER A 306 6.85 30.91 2.84
N GLU A 307 8.04 31.34 3.29
CA GLU A 307 8.90 32.27 2.56
C GLU A 307 9.92 31.53 1.69
N THR A 308 10.68 30.62 2.29
CA THR A 308 11.78 29.89 1.64
C THR A 308 11.31 28.68 0.84
N ARG A 309 10.08 28.20 1.09
CA ARG A 309 9.53 26.96 0.52
C ARG A 309 10.33 25.71 0.88
N THR A 310 11.07 25.76 1.99
CA THR A 310 11.81 24.60 2.50
C THR A 310 10.84 23.65 3.19
N VAL A 311 10.96 22.37 2.85
CA VAL A 311 10.16 21.29 3.45
C VAL A 311 10.72 20.95 4.83
N ASP A 312 9.85 20.85 5.83
CA ASP A 312 10.16 20.29 7.14
C ASP A 312 9.54 18.88 7.25
N LEU A 313 10.41 17.87 7.25
CA LEU A 313 10.00 16.46 7.35
C LEU A 313 9.84 16.00 8.81
N ASP A 314 10.30 16.79 9.79
CA ASP A 314 10.21 16.46 11.21
C ASP A 314 8.94 17.06 11.85
N ASP A 315 8.25 17.97 11.15
CA ASP A 315 7.02 18.61 11.63
C ASP A 315 5.76 17.81 11.28
N GLY A 316 5.20 17.15 12.30
CA GLY A 316 3.93 16.41 12.25
C GLY A 316 2.69 17.21 12.63
N SER A 317 2.76 18.55 12.69
CA SER A 317 1.66 19.42 13.17
C SER A 317 0.37 19.31 12.36
N LEU A 318 0.47 19.05 11.05
CA LEU A 318 -0.68 18.69 10.22
C LEU A 318 -1.10 17.24 10.45
N THR A 319 -0.13 16.33 10.40
CA THR A 319 -0.34 14.90 10.60
C THR A 319 0.99 14.15 10.77
N GLU A 320 0.96 13.06 11.53
CA GLU A 320 2.06 12.06 11.53
C GLU A 320 2.06 11.19 10.28
N ASN A 321 1.03 11.27 9.42
CA ASN A 321 0.90 10.50 8.19
C ASN A 321 1.27 11.34 6.96
N THR A 322 2.36 12.11 7.02
CA THR A 322 2.87 12.83 5.85
C THR A 322 3.35 11.83 4.79
N ARG A 323 3.09 12.14 3.51
CA ARG A 323 3.35 11.21 2.41
C ARG A 323 4.09 11.84 1.24
N ALA A 324 4.83 11.02 0.50
CA ALA A 324 5.37 11.35 -0.80
C ALA A 324 4.87 10.35 -1.85
N SER A 325 4.24 10.85 -2.92
CA SER A 325 3.91 10.07 -4.11
C SER A 325 4.86 10.42 -5.24
N TYR A 326 5.53 9.42 -5.79
CA TYR A 326 6.49 9.58 -6.88
C TYR A 326 6.47 8.36 -7.80
N PRO A 327 6.77 8.51 -9.11
CA PRO A 327 6.87 7.39 -10.01
C PRO A 327 8.10 6.55 -9.66
N ILE A 328 8.01 5.23 -9.84
CA ILE A 328 9.04 4.30 -9.34
C ILE A 328 10.39 4.52 -10.03
N ALA A 329 10.38 5.08 -11.25
CA ALA A 329 11.57 5.46 -12.00
C ALA A 329 12.44 6.54 -11.31
N GLN A 330 11.94 7.20 -10.26
CA GLN A 330 12.77 8.08 -9.42
C GLN A 330 13.68 7.31 -8.45
N ILE A 331 13.41 6.02 -8.20
CA ILE A 331 14.28 5.15 -7.40
C ILE A 331 15.31 4.53 -8.35
N PRO A 332 16.61 4.87 -8.24
CA PRO A 332 17.63 4.41 -9.20
C PRO A 332 17.75 2.89 -9.26
N ASN A 333 17.58 2.22 -8.13
CA ASN A 333 17.69 0.76 -8.01
C ASN A 333 16.33 0.04 -8.08
N ALA A 334 15.36 0.57 -8.84
CA ALA A 334 14.10 -0.11 -9.09
C ALA A 334 14.05 -0.76 -10.48
N THR A 335 13.35 -1.88 -10.59
CA THR A 335 13.13 -2.54 -11.88
C THR A 335 12.14 -1.75 -12.73
N LEU A 336 12.51 -1.51 -13.99
CA LEU A 336 11.64 -0.82 -14.94
C LEU A 336 10.47 -1.68 -15.42
N THR A 337 10.54 -3.00 -15.25
CA THR A 337 9.47 -3.91 -15.68
C THR A 337 8.39 -4.09 -14.62
N GLY A 338 8.65 -3.70 -13.36
CA GLY A 338 7.79 -4.01 -12.22
C GLY A 338 7.61 -5.52 -11.96
N ARG A 339 8.51 -6.38 -12.44
CA ARG A 339 8.38 -7.85 -12.37
C ARG A 339 9.63 -8.53 -11.84
N GLY A 340 9.44 -9.64 -11.13
CA GLY A 340 10.47 -10.55 -10.63
C GLY A 340 10.08 -12.02 -10.80
N GLY A 341 11.04 -12.92 -10.55
CA GLY A 341 10.83 -14.37 -10.66
C GLY A 341 9.94 -14.94 -9.56
N GLN A 342 9.95 -16.28 -9.43
CA GLN A 342 9.33 -16.95 -8.28
C GLN A 342 10.10 -16.56 -7.00
N PRO A 343 9.41 -16.25 -5.88
CA PRO A 343 10.10 -15.87 -4.66
C PRO A 343 10.79 -17.07 -4.03
N ASN A 344 12.03 -16.89 -3.57
CA ASN A 344 12.75 -17.89 -2.78
C ASN A 344 12.47 -17.71 -1.28
N ASN A 345 12.23 -16.47 -0.87
CA ASN A 345 12.03 -16.08 0.51
C ASN A 345 10.78 -15.20 0.67
N ILE A 346 9.99 -15.49 1.69
CA ILE A 346 8.93 -14.63 2.20
C ILE A 346 9.29 -14.25 3.63
N ILE A 347 9.22 -12.97 3.93
CA ILE A 347 9.48 -12.42 5.25
C ILE A 347 8.18 -11.85 5.80
N PHE A 348 7.78 -12.32 6.97
CA PHE A 348 6.71 -11.73 7.77
C PHE A 348 7.34 -10.86 8.85
N LEU A 349 7.16 -9.54 8.74
CA LEU A 349 7.62 -8.57 9.71
C LEU A 349 6.52 -8.30 10.74
N THR A 350 6.86 -8.44 12.01
CA THR A 350 5.98 -8.11 13.13
C THR A 350 6.68 -7.20 14.12
N CYS A 351 5.97 -6.24 14.68
CA CYS A 351 6.49 -5.39 15.75
C CYS A 351 5.91 -5.89 17.07
N ASP A 352 6.56 -6.86 17.73
CA ASP A 352 6.08 -7.39 18.99
C ASP A 352 6.47 -6.51 20.17
N ALA A 353 5.54 -5.70 20.68
CA ALA A 353 5.78 -4.85 21.85
C ALA A 353 5.76 -5.60 23.18
N PHE A 354 5.37 -6.89 23.18
CA PHE A 354 5.40 -7.71 24.38
C PHE A 354 6.78 -8.31 24.64
N GLY A 355 7.67 -8.32 23.64
CA GLY A 355 9.04 -8.82 23.81
C GLY A 355 9.12 -10.34 23.96
N VAL A 356 8.14 -11.05 23.39
CA VAL A 356 7.99 -12.50 23.51
C VAL A 356 8.51 -13.22 22.27
N LEU A 357 8.21 -12.70 21.07
CA LEU A 357 8.59 -13.37 19.83
C LEU A 357 10.12 -13.35 19.63
N PRO A 358 10.71 -14.46 19.13
CA PRO A 358 12.12 -14.50 18.80
C PRO A 358 12.45 -13.50 17.68
N PRO A 359 13.70 -13.00 17.59
CA PRO A 359 14.10 -12.09 16.51
C PRO A 359 13.86 -12.66 15.11
N VAL A 360 14.03 -13.97 14.96
CA VAL A 360 13.82 -14.70 13.71
C VAL A 360 13.39 -16.14 13.99
N ALA A 361 12.44 -16.63 13.19
CA ALA A 361 12.10 -18.03 13.14
C ALA A 361 11.78 -18.47 11.71
N ARG A 362 12.07 -19.74 11.40
CA ARG A 362 11.62 -20.39 10.16
C ARG A 362 10.24 -21.00 10.40
N LEU A 363 9.30 -20.71 9.50
CA LEU A 363 7.94 -21.24 9.56
C LEU A 363 7.79 -22.47 8.68
N THR A 364 6.98 -23.44 9.13
CA THR A 364 6.40 -24.45 8.23
C THR A 364 5.32 -23.81 7.35
N PRO A 365 4.88 -24.45 6.25
CA PRO A 365 3.76 -23.93 5.45
C PRO A 365 2.48 -23.68 6.26
N GLU A 366 2.16 -24.55 7.22
CA GLU A 366 0.98 -24.40 8.08
C GLU A 366 1.13 -23.22 9.04
N GLN A 367 2.32 -23.03 9.62
CA GLN A 367 2.64 -21.88 10.44
C GLN A 367 2.60 -20.59 9.61
N ALA A 368 3.11 -20.62 8.37
CA ALA A 368 3.04 -19.49 7.46
C ALA A 368 1.59 -19.09 7.19
N MET A 369 0.72 -20.04 6.86
CA MET A 369 -0.72 -19.77 6.69
C MET A 369 -1.36 -19.23 7.98
N TYR A 370 -1.02 -19.79 9.15
CA TYR A 370 -1.53 -19.34 10.44
C TYR A 370 -1.13 -17.89 10.75
N HIS A 371 0.16 -17.56 10.66
CA HIS A 371 0.66 -16.21 10.93
C HIS A 371 0.19 -15.21 9.87
N PHE A 372 0.02 -15.64 8.62
CA PHE A 372 -0.54 -14.82 7.56
C PHE A 372 -2.01 -14.45 7.81
N ILE A 373 -2.86 -15.42 8.17
CA ILE A 373 -4.28 -15.15 8.48
C ILE A 373 -4.42 -14.21 9.68
N ASN A 374 -3.53 -14.32 10.67
CA ASN A 374 -3.56 -13.46 11.84
C ASN A 374 -3.02 -12.06 11.55
N GLY A 375 -1.90 -11.96 10.82
CA GLY A 375 -1.22 -10.70 10.51
C GLY A 375 -0.95 -9.86 11.75
N TYR A 376 -0.30 -10.47 12.74
CA TYR A 376 -0.03 -9.87 14.05
C TYR A 376 1.03 -8.76 13.99
N THR A 377 0.77 -7.66 14.69
CA THR A 377 1.76 -6.66 15.11
C THR A 377 1.24 -5.95 16.36
N ALA A 378 2.08 -5.20 17.07
CA ALA A 378 1.62 -4.22 18.04
C ALA A 378 1.60 -2.81 17.42
N LYS A 379 0.58 -2.03 17.76
CA LYS A 379 0.64 -0.56 17.67
C LYS A 379 1.45 -0.06 18.84
N VAL A 380 2.32 0.92 18.61
CA VAL A 380 3.16 1.50 19.65
C VAL A 380 2.96 3.01 19.74
N ALA A 381 3.29 3.58 20.90
CA ALA A 381 3.13 5.01 21.10
C ALA A 381 3.91 5.81 20.04
N GLY A 382 3.27 6.82 19.45
CA GLY A 382 3.86 7.69 18.42
C GLY A 382 3.70 7.20 16.97
N THR A 383 3.19 5.99 16.71
CA THR A 383 2.92 5.55 15.32
C THR A 383 1.51 5.87 14.82
N GLU A 384 0.57 6.10 15.74
CA GLU A 384 -0.83 6.45 15.44
C GLU A 384 -1.39 7.44 16.48
N LYS A 385 -2.28 8.35 16.05
CA LYS A 385 -2.91 9.36 16.92
C LYS A 385 -3.73 8.67 18.03
N GLY A 386 -3.41 8.97 19.28
CA GLY A 386 -4.14 8.48 20.46
C GLY A 386 -3.64 7.16 21.06
N VAL A 387 -2.59 6.55 20.50
CA VAL A 387 -1.94 5.36 21.09
C VAL A 387 -0.89 5.82 22.11
N THR A 388 -1.12 5.58 23.39
CA THR A 388 -0.19 5.89 24.49
C THR A 388 0.48 4.66 25.07
N GLU A 389 -0.16 3.49 24.96
CA GLU A 389 0.37 2.20 25.39
C GLU A 389 0.33 1.20 24.23
N PRO A 390 1.26 0.23 24.15
CA PRO A 390 1.22 -0.74 23.07
C PRO A 390 -0.02 -1.61 23.14
N SER A 391 -0.66 -1.80 21.98
CA SER A 391 -1.84 -2.65 21.86
C SER A 391 -1.66 -3.66 20.73
N PRO A 392 -1.97 -4.95 20.95
CA PRO A 392 -1.90 -5.95 19.90
C PRO A 392 -2.92 -5.62 18.80
N THR A 393 -2.53 -5.82 17.57
CA THR A 393 -3.35 -5.59 16.38
C THR A 393 -3.19 -6.77 15.44
N PHE A 394 -4.32 -7.27 14.96
CA PHE A 394 -4.41 -8.38 14.02
C PHE A 394 -5.05 -7.84 12.75
N SER A 395 -4.31 -7.88 11.65
CA SER A 395 -4.79 -7.43 10.35
C SER A 395 -4.60 -8.60 9.37
N PRO A 396 -5.66 -9.37 9.09
CA PRO A 396 -5.54 -10.57 8.28
C PRO A 396 -4.81 -10.34 6.96
N CYS A 397 -3.95 -11.30 6.59
CA CYS A 397 -3.10 -11.25 5.41
C CYS A 397 -2.19 -10.01 5.34
N PHE A 398 -1.91 -9.39 6.50
CA PHE A 398 -1.25 -8.10 6.65
C PHE A 398 -1.94 -6.94 5.90
N GLY A 399 -3.20 -7.11 5.48
CA GLY A 399 -3.89 -6.19 4.58
C GLY A 399 -5.41 -6.15 4.78
N GLY A 400 -5.90 -6.57 5.96
CA GLY A 400 -7.31 -6.79 6.28
C GLY A 400 -8.30 -5.75 5.73
N PRO A 401 -8.07 -4.42 5.90
CA PRO A 401 -8.97 -3.39 5.39
C PRO A 401 -9.21 -3.41 3.86
N PHE A 402 -8.36 -4.09 3.11
CA PHE A 402 -8.36 -4.12 1.65
C PHE A 402 -8.83 -5.46 1.08
N LEU A 403 -9.21 -6.43 1.92
CA LEU A 403 -9.62 -7.76 1.48
C LEU A 403 -11.14 -7.84 1.28
N PRO A 404 -11.64 -7.96 0.03
CA PRO A 404 -13.07 -8.16 -0.20
C PRO A 404 -13.47 -9.61 0.03
N LEU A 405 -12.55 -10.56 -0.12
CA LEU A 405 -12.80 -12.00 0.08
C LEU A 405 -12.39 -12.42 1.49
N HIS A 406 -12.85 -13.61 1.91
CA HIS A 406 -12.48 -14.15 3.22
C HIS A 406 -10.96 -14.45 3.28
N PRO A 407 -10.23 -14.11 4.37
CA PRO A 407 -8.77 -14.28 4.48
C PRO A 407 -8.25 -15.68 4.13
N ARG A 408 -9.06 -16.72 4.38
CA ARG A 408 -8.77 -18.11 4.01
C ARG A 408 -8.44 -18.28 2.52
N GLN A 409 -9.09 -17.54 1.61
CA GLN A 409 -8.86 -17.68 0.17
C GLN A 409 -7.43 -17.25 -0.20
N TYR A 410 -6.97 -16.13 0.34
CA TYR A 410 -5.60 -15.65 0.15
C TYR A 410 -4.59 -16.60 0.82
N ALA A 411 -4.88 -17.07 2.03
CA ALA A 411 -4.00 -18.00 2.74
C ALA A 411 -3.84 -19.35 2.02
N GLN A 412 -4.90 -19.86 1.39
CA GLN A 412 -4.84 -21.10 0.59
C GLN A 412 -3.96 -20.92 -0.65
N LEU A 413 -4.06 -19.77 -1.33
CA LEU A 413 -3.17 -19.46 -2.46
C LEU A 413 -1.71 -19.32 -1.99
N LEU A 414 -1.48 -18.67 -0.85
CA LEU A 414 -0.15 -18.58 -0.24
C LEU A 414 0.44 -19.95 0.06
N GLY A 415 -0.29 -20.82 0.77
CA GLY A 415 0.17 -22.17 1.12
C GLY A 415 0.47 -23.01 -0.11
N ALA A 416 -0.44 -23.01 -1.10
CA ALA A 416 -0.25 -23.74 -2.35
C ALA A 416 1.00 -23.25 -3.12
N ASN A 417 1.24 -21.93 -3.16
CA ASN A 417 2.41 -21.37 -3.82
C ASN A 417 3.71 -21.67 -3.05
N ILE A 418 3.70 -21.61 -1.72
CA ILE A 418 4.84 -21.98 -0.87
C ILE A 418 5.25 -23.44 -1.14
N GLU A 419 4.30 -24.37 -1.10
CA GLU A 419 4.55 -25.78 -1.34
C GLU A 419 5.03 -26.05 -2.78
N LYS A 420 4.35 -25.47 -3.78
CA LYS A 420 4.67 -25.66 -5.20
C LYS A 420 6.07 -25.19 -5.56
N HIS A 421 6.52 -24.08 -4.96
CA HIS A 421 7.78 -23.43 -5.30
C HIS A 421 8.90 -23.65 -4.27
N GLY A 422 8.63 -24.35 -3.17
CA GLY A 422 9.62 -24.62 -2.11
C GLY A 422 10.10 -23.35 -1.41
N VAL A 423 9.20 -22.38 -1.23
CA VAL A 423 9.54 -21.04 -0.71
C VAL A 423 9.79 -21.09 0.78
N LYS A 424 10.88 -20.47 1.24
CA LYS A 424 11.19 -20.37 2.66
C LYS A 424 10.45 -19.19 3.26
N VAL A 425 9.83 -19.39 4.42
CA VAL A 425 9.10 -18.34 5.13
C VAL A 425 9.77 -18.05 6.46
N TRP A 426 10.11 -16.79 6.67
CA TRP A 426 10.78 -16.28 7.86
C TRP A 426 9.86 -15.33 8.62
N PHE A 427 9.77 -15.51 9.93
CA PHE A 427 9.04 -14.62 10.81
C PHE A 427 10.03 -13.80 11.63
N ILE A 428 10.05 -12.49 11.42
CA ILE A 428 11.06 -11.59 11.96
C ILE A 428 10.39 -10.55 12.87
N ASN A 429 10.82 -10.53 14.13
CA ASN A 429 10.39 -9.53 15.11
C ASN A 429 11.26 -8.26 15.00
N THR A 430 10.63 -7.16 14.59
CA THR A 430 11.22 -5.81 14.52
C THR A 430 10.78 -4.91 15.69
N GLY A 431 10.07 -5.51 16.65
CA GLY A 431 9.56 -4.90 17.87
C GLY A 431 10.59 -4.96 18.99
N TRP A 432 10.19 -5.46 20.17
CA TRP A 432 10.97 -5.41 21.40
C TRP A 432 11.60 -6.76 21.74
N THR A 433 12.67 -6.71 22.54
CA THR A 433 13.30 -7.84 23.23
C THR A 433 13.82 -7.39 24.60
N GLY A 434 14.10 -8.34 25.49
CA GLY A 434 14.64 -8.09 26.83
C GLY A 434 13.62 -7.55 27.84
N GLY A 435 12.33 -7.74 27.56
CA GLY A 435 11.21 -7.22 28.33
C GLY A 435 10.11 -6.68 27.42
N ALA A 436 8.90 -6.55 27.99
CA ALA A 436 7.83 -5.79 27.36
C ALA A 436 8.20 -4.31 27.19
N TYR A 437 7.46 -3.58 26.34
CA TYR A 437 7.60 -2.14 26.18
C TYR A 437 7.68 -1.40 27.53
N GLY A 438 8.64 -0.48 27.63
CA GLY A 438 8.95 0.25 28.87
C GLY A 438 10.03 -0.41 29.73
N VAL A 439 10.23 -1.73 29.60
CA VAL A 439 11.32 -2.47 30.25
C VAL A 439 12.37 -2.90 29.23
N GLY A 440 11.92 -3.57 28.17
CA GLY A 440 12.77 -4.03 27.08
C GLY A 440 13.15 -2.90 26.11
N LYS A 441 13.91 -3.26 25.09
CA LYS A 441 14.36 -2.33 24.05
C LYS A 441 13.88 -2.80 22.69
N ARG A 442 13.60 -1.84 21.81
CA ARG A 442 13.34 -2.16 20.40
C ARG A 442 14.58 -2.81 19.79
N MET A 443 14.37 -3.82 18.94
CA MET A 443 15.41 -4.47 18.17
C MET A 443 16.22 -3.43 17.41
N ALA A 444 17.55 -3.49 17.54
CA ALA A 444 18.43 -2.58 16.83
C ALA A 444 18.31 -2.83 15.32
N ILE A 445 18.14 -1.76 14.54
CA ILE A 445 17.94 -1.86 13.08
C ILE A 445 19.07 -2.62 12.38
N ASN A 446 20.31 -2.50 12.88
CA ASN A 446 21.45 -3.24 12.36
C ASN A 446 21.32 -4.76 12.57
N HIS A 447 20.77 -5.20 13.71
CA HIS A 447 20.49 -6.62 13.93
C HIS A 447 19.38 -7.10 12.99
N THR A 448 18.30 -6.33 12.84
CA THR A 448 17.21 -6.69 11.92
C THR A 448 17.70 -6.80 10.47
N ARG A 449 18.54 -5.87 10.00
CA ARG A 449 19.18 -5.94 8.68
C ARG A 449 20.07 -7.17 8.54
N ALA A 450 20.90 -7.48 9.55
CA ALA A 450 21.73 -8.67 9.54
C ALA A 450 20.91 -9.97 9.44
N ILE A 451 19.81 -10.07 10.21
CA ILE A 451 18.88 -11.20 10.14
C ILE A 451 18.25 -11.34 8.76
N VAL A 452 17.74 -10.24 8.21
CA VAL A 452 17.12 -10.23 6.87
C VAL A 452 18.13 -10.70 5.83
N ASN A 453 19.35 -10.15 5.84
CA ASN A 453 20.38 -10.53 4.87
C ASN A 453 20.77 -12.00 5.01
N ALA A 454 21.01 -12.48 6.24
CA ALA A 454 21.31 -13.89 6.50
C ALA A 454 20.18 -14.83 6.02
N ALA A 455 18.91 -14.43 6.15
CA ALA A 455 17.78 -15.19 5.64
C ALA A 455 17.71 -15.18 4.10
N LEU A 456 17.96 -14.03 3.47
CA LEU A 456 17.89 -13.87 2.02
C LEU A 456 19.07 -14.52 1.28
N ASP A 457 20.25 -14.50 1.89
CA ASP A 457 21.50 -15.04 1.36
C ASP A 457 21.66 -16.54 1.65
N GLY A 458 20.71 -17.14 2.37
CA GLY A 458 20.69 -18.58 2.68
C GLY A 458 21.58 -18.99 3.85
N GLU A 459 22.20 -18.03 4.55
CA GLU A 459 23.08 -18.29 5.70
C GLU A 459 22.34 -18.95 6.87
N LEU A 460 21.00 -18.84 6.94
CA LEU A 460 20.16 -19.47 7.97
C LEU A 460 19.57 -20.82 7.56
N ASP A 461 19.81 -21.30 6.32
CA ASP A 461 19.11 -22.48 5.78
C ASP A 461 19.43 -23.78 6.52
N ASP A 462 20.72 -23.96 6.83
CA ASP A 462 21.30 -25.17 7.42
C ASP A 462 21.73 -24.96 8.88
N VAL A 463 21.43 -23.80 9.47
CA VAL A 463 21.74 -23.51 10.86
C VAL A 463 20.87 -24.37 11.78
N GLN A 464 21.48 -24.90 12.85
CA GLN A 464 20.74 -25.66 13.86
C GLN A 464 19.63 -24.78 14.45
N THR A 465 18.45 -25.36 14.62
CA THR A 465 17.31 -24.67 15.23
C THR A 465 16.94 -25.27 16.58
N THR A 466 16.33 -24.44 17.42
CA THR A 466 15.62 -24.85 18.64
C THR A 466 14.13 -24.57 18.45
N THR A 467 13.28 -25.40 19.06
CA THR A 467 11.84 -25.20 19.00
C THR A 467 11.39 -24.32 20.15
N ASP A 468 10.74 -23.21 19.83
CA ASP A 468 10.07 -22.38 20.82
C ASP A 468 8.95 -23.20 21.53
N PRO A 469 8.90 -23.20 22.87
CA PRO A 469 8.01 -24.09 23.62
C PRO A 469 6.53 -23.68 23.59
N VAL A 470 6.20 -22.44 23.22
CA VAL A 470 4.82 -21.91 23.24
C VAL A 470 4.20 -21.93 21.85
N PHE A 471 4.91 -21.38 20.88
CA PHE A 471 4.47 -21.22 19.49
C PHE A 471 4.93 -22.37 18.59
N GLY A 472 5.89 -23.20 19.01
CA GLY A 472 6.44 -24.28 18.20
C GLY A 472 7.29 -23.79 17.02
N LEU A 473 7.80 -22.56 17.09
CA LEU A 473 8.58 -21.92 16.02
C LEU A 473 10.00 -22.49 15.96
N SER A 474 10.57 -22.61 14.76
CA SER A 474 11.97 -23.04 14.58
C SER A 474 12.91 -21.83 14.65
N VAL A 475 13.61 -21.66 15.77
CA VAL A 475 14.50 -20.50 16.03
C VAL A 475 15.96 -20.89 15.78
N PRO A 476 16.68 -20.23 14.84
CA PRO A 476 18.12 -20.45 14.64
C PRO A 476 18.93 -20.18 15.91
N VAL A 477 19.89 -21.04 16.22
CA VAL A 477 20.76 -20.87 17.41
C VAL A 477 21.84 -19.81 17.23
N GLU A 478 22.15 -19.46 15.98
CA GLU A 478 23.11 -18.42 15.60
C GLU A 478 22.66 -17.68 14.34
N CYS A 479 23.12 -16.44 14.18
CA CYS A 479 22.89 -15.61 13.00
C CYS A 479 24.09 -14.68 12.85
N PRO A 480 24.76 -14.63 11.69
CA PRO A 480 25.87 -13.72 11.46
C PRO A 480 25.50 -12.27 11.77
N GLY A 481 26.40 -11.56 12.45
CA GLY A 481 26.19 -10.15 12.83
C GLY A 481 25.18 -9.91 13.97
N VAL A 482 24.67 -10.97 14.62
CA VAL A 482 23.73 -10.87 15.75
C VAL A 482 24.27 -11.66 16.94
N PRO A 483 24.34 -11.08 18.16
CA PRO A 483 24.75 -11.82 19.34
C PRO A 483 23.79 -12.98 19.65
N ALA A 484 24.31 -14.17 19.96
CA ALA A 484 23.51 -15.38 20.14
C ALA A 484 22.48 -15.25 21.28
N GLU A 485 22.82 -14.51 22.34
CA GLU A 485 21.93 -14.21 23.45
C GLU A 485 20.66 -13.45 23.03
N VAL A 486 20.71 -12.69 21.93
CA VAL A 486 19.55 -11.94 21.42
C VAL A 486 18.53 -12.88 20.77
N LEU A 487 18.98 -14.00 20.18
CA LEU A 487 18.14 -14.95 19.45
C LEU A 487 17.20 -15.75 20.36
N ASN A 488 17.53 -15.89 21.63
CA ASN A 488 16.66 -16.50 22.64
C ASN A 488 16.01 -15.40 23.50
N PRO A 489 14.76 -14.97 23.19
CA PRO A 489 14.12 -13.86 23.88
C PRO A 489 13.96 -14.13 25.38
N ARG A 490 13.71 -15.38 25.80
CA ARG A 490 13.64 -15.73 27.24
C ARG A 490 14.92 -15.39 27.99
N SER A 491 16.08 -15.51 27.34
CA SER A 491 17.38 -15.24 27.96
C SER A 491 17.73 -13.75 28.06
N THR A 492 17.05 -12.89 27.29
CA THR A 492 17.24 -11.44 27.34
C THR A 492 16.43 -10.79 28.45
N TRP A 493 15.41 -11.46 28.97
CA TRP A 493 14.59 -10.94 30.06
C TRP A 493 15.33 -11.00 31.41
N PRO A 494 15.25 -9.93 32.24
CA PRO A 494 15.84 -9.95 33.59
C PRO A 494 15.23 -11.02 34.50
N ASP A 495 13.95 -11.33 34.29
CA ASP A 495 13.20 -12.39 35.00
C ASP A 495 12.55 -13.32 33.97
N ALA A 496 13.10 -14.53 33.86
CA ALA A 496 12.60 -15.52 32.91
C ALA A 496 11.20 -16.06 33.28
N ALA A 497 10.79 -15.97 34.54
CA ALA A 497 9.44 -16.34 34.96
C ALA A 497 8.39 -15.25 34.66
N ALA A 498 8.83 -14.01 34.40
CA ALA A 498 7.96 -12.95 33.90
C ALA A 498 7.80 -13.01 32.37
N TYR A 499 8.74 -13.64 31.68
CA TYR A 499 8.63 -14.01 30.26
C TYR A 499 7.66 -15.17 30.05
N ASP A 500 7.81 -16.24 30.84
CA ASP A 500 6.97 -17.45 30.81
C ASP A 500 5.52 -17.15 31.23
#